data_AF-A0A7T6VQD0-F1
#
_entry.id   AF-A0A7T6VQD0-F1
#
_cell.length_a   1.000
_cell.length_b   1.000
_cell.length_c   1.000
_cell.angle_alpha   90.00
_cell.angle_beta   90.00
_cell.angle_gamma   90.00
#
_symmetry.space_group_name_H-M   'P 1'
#
loop_
_entity.id
_entity.type
_entity.pdbx_description
1 polymer ?
#
loop_
_entity_poly.entity_id
_entity_poly.type
_entity_poly.pdbx_seq_one_letter_code
_entity_poly.pdbx_strand_id
1 'polypeptide(L)'
;MASENKVITFVKNLGYEPVEKGSIIVRYLPENLSAKIAKMFTAEIYVLQICKNEIILLPFSTITGFLKEETSLVIKNTEINSVEIKEEFLNYNIYIKYGDEIIALTAQQAETSDLRSNSFYGAGHKKNLKNVLSILSDFNKNT
;
A
#
# COMPACT_ATOMS: atom_id res chain seq x y z
N MET A 1 -12.69 7.41 10.30
CA MET A 1 -11.98 8.69 10.11
C MET A 1 -10.91 8.98 11.19
N ALA A 2 -10.75 8.16 12.23
CA ALA A 2 -9.68 8.34 13.24
C ALA A 2 -8.35 7.62 12.91
N SER A 3 -8.37 6.67 11.98
CA SER A 3 -7.27 5.74 11.71
C SER A 3 -6.40 6.12 10.52
N GLU A 4 -7.02 6.53 9.42
CA GLU A 4 -6.33 7.18 8.30
C GLU A 4 -5.58 8.42 8.80
N ASN A 5 -6.18 9.21 9.69
CA ASN A 5 -5.48 10.33 10.34
C ASN A 5 -4.25 9.88 11.12
N LYS A 6 -4.24 8.70 11.75
CA LYS A 6 -3.02 8.18 12.38
C LYS A 6 -1.96 7.77 11.37
N VAL A 7 -2.34 7.19 10.22
CA VAL A 7 -1.39 6.88 9.12
C VAL A 7 -0.82 8.19 8.58
N ILE A 8 -1.68 9.16 8.28
CA ILE A 8 -1.29 10.48 7.78
C ILE A 8 -0.36 11.17 8.78
N THR A 9 -0.69 11.20 10.07
CA THR A 9 0.17 11.79 11.11
C THR A 9 1.49 11.03 11.24
N PHE A 10 1.45 9.69 11.24
CA PHE A 10 2.65 8.88 11.29
C PHE A 10 3.57 9.17 10.10
N VAL A 11 3.04 9.13 8.88
CA VAL A 11 3.79 9.40 7.64
C VAL A 11 4.29 10.84 7.58
N LYS A 12 3.53 11.82 8.08
CA LYS A 12 4.01 13.21 8.26
C LYS A 12 5.16 13.31 9.25
N ASN A 13 5.10 12.58 10.36
CA ASN A 13 6.17 12.56 11.36
C ASN A 13 7.45 11.91 10.80
N LEU A 14 7.33 11.01 9.83
CA LEU A 14 8.45 10.47 9.06
C LEU A 14 9.03 11.45 8.03
N GLY A 15 8.41 12.64 7.86
CA GLY A 15 8.88 13.68 6.95
C GLY A 15 8.31 13.61 5.53
N TYR A 16 7.29 12.78 5.30
CA TYR A 16 6.64 12.65 3.99
C TYR A 16 5.36 13.47 3.88
N GLU A 17 4.90 13.70 2.64
CA GLU A 17 3.67 14.44 2.34
C GLU A 17 2.56 13.47 1.86
N PRO A 18 1.79 12.83 2.79
CA PRO A 18 0.76 11.87 2.43
C PRO A 18 -0.44 12.54 1.76
N VAL A 19 -0.97 11.89 0.73
CA VAL A 19 -2.20 12.29 0.03
C VAL A 19 -3.41 11.79 0.83
N GLU A 20 -4.40 12.67 1.03
CA GLU A 20 -5.67 12.29 1.66
C GLU A 20 -6.41 11.25 0.81
N LYS A 21 -7.04 10.25 1.46
CA LYS A 21 -7.66 9.10 0.80
C LYS A 21 -6.67 8.30 -0.05
N GLY A 22 -5.39 8.42 0.26
CA GLY A 22 -4.27 7.75 -0.39
C GLY A 22 -3.84 6.45 0.30
N SER A 23 -4.53 6.03 1.38
CA SER A 23 -4.16 4.84 2.16
C SER A 23 -5.08 3.65 1.91
N ILE A 24 -4.52 2.49 1.58
CA ILE A 24 -5.24 1.21 1.45
C ILE A 24 -4.48 0.08 2.13
N ILE A 25 -5.20 -0.98 2.48
CA ILE A 25 -4.59 -2.21 2.98
C ILE A 25 -4.21 -3.11 1.80
N VAL A 26 -2.98 -3.58 1.80
CA VAL A 26 -2.45 -4.50 0.80
C VAL A 26 -1.76 -5.68 1.47
N ARG A 27 -1.75 -6.82 0.78
CA ARG A 27 -0.89 -7.95 1.12
C ARG A 27 0.14 -8.12 0.04
N TYR A 28 1.27 -8.66 0.43
CA TYR A 28 2.34 -8.97 -0.48
C TYR A 28 2.02 -10.26 -1.27
N LEU A 29 2.24 -10.24 -2.58
CA LEU A 29 2.11 -11.41 -3.45
C LEU A 29 3.53 -11.88 -3.85
N PRO A 30 3.98 -13.07 -3.44
CA PRO A 30 5.34 -13.53 -3.71
C PRO A 30 5.50 -14.01 -5.17
N GLU A 31 5.57 -13.08 -6.12
CA GLU A 31 5.98 -13.35 -7.50
C GLU A 31 7.35 -12.73 -7.78
N ASN A 32 8.32 -13.55 -8.25
CA ASN A 32 9.59 -13.14 -8.85
C ASN A 32 10.32 -11.95 -8.21
N LEU A 33 10.68 -12.10 -6.93
CA LEU A 33 11.38 -11.05 -6.20
C LEU A 33 12.84 -11.39 -5.91
N SER A 34 13.67 -10.35 -5.99
CA SER A 34 15.05 -10.47 -5.54
C SER A 34 15.07 -10.77 -4.04
N ALA A 35 16.10 -11.50 -3.60
CA ALA A 35 16.30 -11.78 -2.18
C ALA A 35 16.44 -10.51 -1.31
N LYS A 36 16.70 -9.35 -1.94
CA LYS A 36 16.84 -8.05 -1.28
C LYS A 36 15.48 -7.52 -0.84
N ILE A 37 14.48 -7.55 -1.72
CA ILE A 37 13.13 -7.06 -1.40
C ILE A 37 12.35 -8.08 -0.57
N ALA A 38 12.55 -9.38 -0.80
CA ALA A 38 11.87 -10.42 -0.02
C ALA A 38 12.14 -10.27 1.50
N LYS A 39 13.31 -9.78 1.90
CA LYS A 39 13.67 -9.49 3.29
C LYS A 39 12.97 -8.25 3.88
N MET A 40 12.48 -7.35 3.03
CA MET A 40 11.73 -6.15 3.44
C MET A 40 10.26 -6.49 3.70
N PHE A 41 9.75 -7.57 3.11
CA PHE A 41 8.39 -8.05 3.34
C PHE A 41 8.31 -9.07 4.49
N THR A 42 8.37 -8.59 5.74
CA THR A 42 8.35 -9.44 6.95
C THR A 42 6.98 -9.57 7.62
N ALA A 43 6.02 -8.71 7.28
CA ALA A 43 4.65 -8.71 7.78
C ALA A 43 3.67 -9.36 6.78
N GLU A 44 2.54 -9.83 7.30
CA GLU A 44 1.44 -10.40 6.49
C GLU A 44 0.61 -9.30 5.80
N ILE A 45 0.51 -8.13 6.42
CA ILE A 45 -0.35 -7.02 5.98
C ILE A 45 0.46 -5.72 5.99
N TYR A 46 0.23 -4.90 4.96
CA TYR A 46 0.81 -3.57 4.83
C TYR A 46 -0.27 -2.52 4.59
N VAL A 47 0.04 -1.29 4.98
CA VAL A 47 -0.68 -0.09 4.53
C VAL A 47 0.12 0.53 3.40
N LEU A 48 -0.46 0.58 2.21
CA LEU A 48 0.06 1.36 1.10
C LEU A 48 -0.47 2.78 1.25
N GLN A 49 0.44 3.75 1.40
CA GLN A 49 0.14 5.18 1.43
C GLN A 49 0.76 5.85 0.21
N ILE A 50 -0.09 6.50 -0.59
CA ILE A 50 0.34 7.43 -1.63
C ILE A 50 0.79 8.73 -0.97
N CYS A 51 2.02 9.15 -1.23
CA CYS A 51 2.53 10.49 -0.91
C CYS A 51 2.76 11.26 -2.20
N LYS A 52 3.04 12.56 -2.06
CA LYS A 52 3.24 13.46 -3.20
C LYS A 52 4.38 13.01 -4.11
N ASN A 53 5.50 12.55 -3.53
CA ASN A 53 6.71 12.21 -4.28
C ASN A 53 7.07 10.71 -4.21
N GLU A 54 6.41 9.95 -3.34
CA GLU A 54 6.71 8.54 -3.12
C GLU A 54 5.47 7.72 -2.76
N ILE A 55 5.57 6.41 -2.92
CA ILE A 55 4.64 5.42 -2.38
C ILE A 55 5.33 4.75 -1.20
N ILE A 56 4.63 4.68 -0.07
CA ILE A 56 5.16 4.09 1.16
C ILE A 56 4.33 2.86 1.51
N LEU A 57 4.99 1.74 1.76
CA LEU A 57 4.41 0.53 2.32
C LEU A 57 4.84 0.40 3.77
N LEU A 58 3.87 0.54 4.66
CA LEU A 58 4.09 0.41 6.10
C LEU A 58 3.65 -0.98 6.57
N PRO A 59 4.54 -1.78 7.18
CA PRO A 59 4.14 -3.04 7.80
C PRO A 59 3.13 -2.77 8.92
N PHE A 60 2.06 -3.56 8.93
CA PHE A 60 1.04 -3.49 9.96
C PHE A 60 1.01 -4.80 10.76
N SER A 61 1.20 -4.70 12.07
CA SER A 61 1.03 -5.85 12.95
C SER A 61 -0.41 -5.88 13.46
N THR A 62 -1.16 -6.90 13.08
CA THR A 62 -2.48 -7.18 13.65
C THR A 62 -2.40 -7.56 15.13
N ILE A 63 -1.25 -8.09 15.57
CA ILE A 63 -0.99 -8.50 16.96
C ILE A 63 -0.82 -7.28 17.87
N THR A 64 -0.03 -6.28 17.46
CA THR A 64 0.20 -5.08 18.29
C THR A 64 -0.75 -3.93 17.96
N GLY A 65 -1.38 -3.93 16.78
CA GLY A 65 -2.24 -2.85 16.30
C GLY A 65 -1.48 -1.58 15.90
N PHE A 66 -0.15 -1.64 15.76
CA PHE A 66 0.72 -0.51 15.44
C PHE A 66 1.47 -0.66 14.10
N LEU A 67 1.79 0.48 13.50
CA LEU A 67 2.67 0.60 12.33
C LEU A 67 4.13 0.56 12.80
N LYS A 68 5.02 -0.07 12.02
CA LYS A 68 6.46 -0.08 12.28
C LYS A 68 7.21 0.70 11.21
N GLU A 69 8.05 1.63 11.64
CA GLU A 69 8.90 2.45 10.75
C GLU A 69 10.09 1.65 10.21
N GLU A 70 10.68 0.80 11.06
CA GLU A 70 11.94 0.10 10.84
C GLU A 70 11.96 -0.83 9.60
N THR A 71 10.80 -1.09 9.01
CA THR A 71 10.63 -2.01 7.87
C THR A 71 9.70 -1.43 6.80
N SER A 72 9.55 -0.10 6.76
CA SER A 72 8.79 0.55 5.70
C SER A 72 9.54 0.52 4.38
N LEU A 73 8.87 0.12 3.30
CA LEU A 73 9.41 0.25 1.94
C LEU A 73 8.95 1.57 1.34
N VAL A 74 9.89 2.35 0.81
CA VAL A 74 9.63 3.65 0.19
C VAL A 74 10.07 3.59 -1.26
N ILE A 75 9.14 3.85 -2.18
CA ILE A 75 9.37 3.81 -3.62
C ILE A 75 9.15 5.22 -4.15
N LYS A 76 10.20 5.85 -4.68
CA LYS A 76 10.03 7.21 -5.24
C LYS A 76 9.24 7.14 -6.53
N ASN A 77 8.37 8.12 -6.75
CA ASN A 77 7.56 8.23 -7.96
C ASN A 77 8.43 8.30 -9.23
N THR A 78 9.64 8.85 -9.13
CA THR A 78 10.63 8.92 -10.22
C THR A 78 11.29 7.58 -10.55
N GLU A 79 11.24 6.61 -9.64
CA GLU A 79 11.85 5.28 -9.80
C GLU A 79 10.83 4.24 -10.30
N ILE A 80 9.53 4.59 -10.31
CA ILE A 80 8.47 3.75 -10.83
C ILE A 80 8.49 3.81 -12.36
N ASN A 81 8.71 2.65 -12.99
CA ASN A 81 8.68 2.53 -14.44
C ASN A 81 7.25 2.34 -14.98
N SER A 82 6.45 1.54 -14.28
CA SER A 82 5.06 1.23 -14.67
C SER A 82 4.29 0.60 -13.52
N VAL A 83 2.97 0.73 -13.53
CA VAL A 83 2.05 0.09 -12.58
C VAL A 83 0.97 -0.68 -13.31
N GLU A 84 0.95 -2.00 -13.22
CA GLU A 84 -0.13 -2.82 -13.80
C GLU A 84 -1.16 -3.19 -12.71
N ILE A 85 -2.45 -3.04 -13.01
CA ILE A 85 -3.54 -3.38 -12.09
C ILE A 85 -4.41 -4.44 -12.77
N LYS A 86 -4.54 -5.62 -12.15
CA LYS A 86 -5.40 -6.71 -12.60
C LYS A 86 -6.53 -6.94 -11.61
N GLU A 87 -7.75 -7.06 -12.11
CA GLU A 87 -8.90 -7.42 -11.29
C GLU A 87 -9.07 -8.95 -11.29
N GLU A 88 -8.90 -9.56 -10.14
CA GLU A 88 -8.94 -11.01 -9.91
C GLU A 88 -10.10 -11.34 -8.96
N PHE A 89 -11.29 -11.55 -9.52
CA PHE A 89 -12.55 -11.98 -8.87
C PHE A 89 -13.04 -11.10 -7.71
N LEU A 90 -12.34 -11.09 -6.57
CA LEU A 90 -12.64 -10.28 -5.37
C LEU A 90 -11.45 -9.41 -4.92
N ASN A 91 -10.35 -9.39 -5.68
CA ASN A 91 -9.12 -8.67 -5.36
C ASN A 91 -8.62 -7.87 -6.56
N TYR A 92 -7.83 -6.85 -6.29
CA TYR A 92 -6.99 -6.15 -7.25
C TYR A 92 -5.55 -6.54 -7.00
N ASN A 93 -4.91 -7.15 -7.99
CA ASN A 93 -3.47 -7.34 -7.98
C ASN A 93 -2.80 -6.10 -8.58
N ILE A 94 -1.87 -5.51 -7.85
CA ILE A 94 -1.15 -4.29 -8.19
C ILE A 94 0.32 -4.67 -8.36
N TYR A 95 0.85 -4.48 -9.56
CA TYR A 95 2.22 -4.76 -9.91
C TYR A 95 2.96 -3.46 -10.14
N ILE A 96 3.86 -3.10 -9.23
CA ILE A 96 4.68 -1.89 -9.33
C ILE A 96 6.06 -2.29 -9.83
N LYS A 97 6.39 -1.91 -11.06
CA LYS A 97 7.74 -2.08 -11.61
C LYS A 97 8.59 -0.87 -11.24
N TYR A 98 9.72 -1.11 -10.59
CA TYR A 98 10.67 -0.07 -10.24
C TYR A 98 12.10 -0.57 -10.46
N GLY A 99 12.86 0.13 -11.29
CA GLY A 99 14.11 -0.40 -11.86
C GLY A 99 13.89 -1.74 -12.57
N ASP A 100 14.67 -2.75 -12.17
CA ASP A 100 14.58 -4.13 -12.66
C ASP A 100 13.71 -5.04 -11.78
N GLU A 101 13.10 -4.49 -10.73
CA GLU A 101 12.34 -5.24 -9.74
C GLU A 101 10.82 -5.01 -9.90
N ILE A 102 10.02 -6.01 -9.53
CA ILE A 102 8.56 -5.95 -9.56
C ILE A 102 8.03 -6.27 -8.17
N ILE A 103 7.22 -5.38 -7.62
CA ILE A 103 6.47 -5.64 -6.39
C ILE A 103 5.05 -5.99 -6.78
N ALA A 104 4.68 -7.24 -6.51
CA ALA A 104 3.31 -7.68 -6.64
C ALA A 104 2.60 -7.55 -5.29
N LEU A 105 1.49 -6.82 -5.28
CA LEU A 105 0.63 -6.59 -4.13
C LEU A 105 -0.78 -7.05 -4.48
N THR A 106 -1.56 -7.40 -3.47
CA THR A 106 -2.99 -7.69 -3.63
C THR A 106 -3.82 -6.88 -2.64
N ALA A 107 -4.87 -6.23 -3.14
CA ALA A 107 -5.78 -5.40 -2.38
C ALA A 107 -7.21 -5.91 -2.56
N GLN A 108 -7.90 -6.21 -1.46
CA GLN A 108 -9.24 -6.79 -1.54
C GLN A 108 -10.31 -5.76 -1.93
N GLN A 109 -11.22 -6.12 -2.85
CA GLN A 109 -12.29 -5.25 -3.39
C GLN A 109 -13.41 -4.95 -2.39
N ALA A 110 -13.76 -5.94 -1.57
CA ALA A 110 -14.87 -5.89 -0.63
C ALA A 110 -14.39 -5.99 0.83
N GLU A 111 -15.17 -5.40 1.74
CA GLU A 111 -14.96 -5.40 3.20
C GLU A 111 -14.90 -6.80 3.87
N THR A 112 -14.78 -7.92 3.17
CA THR A 112 -15.05 -9.27 3.71
C THR A 112 -13.77 -10.08 3.86
N SER A 113 -13.07 -10.09 4.98
CA SER A 113 -13.34 -11.04 6.07
C SER A 113 -12.25 -10.83 7.12
N ASP A 114 -12.64 -10.74 8.39
CA ASP A 114 -11.81 -10.74 9.62
C ASP A 114 -11.29 -9.40 10.15
N LEU A 115 -11.02 -8.39 9.31
CA LEU A 115 -10.72 -7.03 9.82
C LEU A 115 -11.98 -6.26 10.29
N ARG A 116 -13.17 -6.85 10.11
CA ARG A 116 -14.49 -6.22 10.24
C ARG A 116 -15.03 -6.06 11.66
N SER A 117 -14.51 -6.78 12.65
CA SER A 117 -15.15 -6.75 13.98
C SER A 117 -14.49 -5.83 15.00
N ASN A 118 -13.24 -5.38 14.78
CA ASN A 118 -12.57 -4.52 15.78
C ASN A 118 -11.45 -3.59 15.25
N SER A 119 -11.15 -3.54 13.95
CA SER A 119 -9.93 -2.88 13.49
C SER A 119 -10.18 -1.50 12.91
N PHE A 120 -9.70 -0.51 13.65
CA PHE A 120 -9.04 0.72 13.24
C PHE A 120 -9.26 1.18 11.77
N TYR A 121 -9.00 0.40 10.72
CA TYR A 121 -8.94 0.83 9.30
C TYR A 121 -10.09 0.44 8.35
N GLY A 122 -11.09 -0.35 8.77
CA GLY A 122 -12.08 -0.95 7.85
C GLY A 122 -12.98 0.02 7.07
N ALA A 123 -13.50 1.07 7.71
CA ALA A 123 -14.55 1.92 7.14
C ALA A 123 -14.11 2.88 6.01
N GLY A 124 -12.80 3.10 5.82
CA GLY A 124 -12.25 4.00 4.79
C GLY A 124 -11.71 3.29 3.55
N HIS A 125 -11.40 1.99 3.67
CA HIS A 125 -10.66 1.23 2.66
C HIS A 125 -11.34 1.24 1.30
N LYS A 126 -12.64 0.94 1.20
CA LYS A 126 -13.35 0.89 -0.09
C LYS A 126 -13.36 2.23 -0.83
N LYS A 127 -13.46 3.35 -0.10
CA LYS A 127 -13.45 4.70 -0.67
C LYS A 127 -12.05 5.07 -1.15
N ASN A 128 -11.04 4.76 -0.33
CA ASN A 128 -9.64 5.03 -0.65
C ASN A 128 -9.13 4.12 -1.76
N LEU A 129 -9.61 2.87 -1.85
CA LEU A 129 -9.24 1.91 -2.89
C LEU A 129 -9.48 2.47 -4.28
N LYS A 130 -10.68 3.00 -4.56
CA LYS A 130 -10.97 3.62 -5.87
C LYS A 130 -10.03 4.78 -6.18
N ASN A 131 -9.73 5.62 -5.19
CA ASN A 131 -8.85 6.77 -5.36
C ASN A 131 -7.39 6.33 -5.61
N VAL A 132 -6.88 5.41 -4.80
CA VAL A 132 -5.52 4.88 -4.93
C VAL A 132 -5.34 4.17 -6.26
N LEU A 133 -6.28 3.32 -6.68
CA LEU A 133 -6.19 2.64 -7.98
C LEU A 133 -6.20 3.64 -9.14
N SER A 134 -6.98 4.72 -9.04
CA SER A 134 -6.96 5.80 -10.03
C SER A 134 -5.58 6.45 -10.10
N ILE A 135 -5.01 6.85 -8.95
CA ILE A 135 -3.69 7.48 -8.88
C ILE A 135 -2.60 6.54 -9.42
N LEU A 136 -2.63 5.27 -9.02
CA LEU A 136 -1.71 4.25 -9.48
C LEU A 136 -1.78 4.07 -11.00
N SER A 137 -2.99 4.09 -11.58
CA SER A 137 -3.17 3.99 -13.03
C SER A 137 -2.63 5.21 -13.81
N ASP A 138 -2.54 6.38 -13.16
CA ASP A 138 -2.02 7.59 -13.77
C ASP A 138 -0.49 7.58 -13.89
N PHE A 139 0.23 6.75 -13.11
CA PHE A 139 1.68 6.57 -13.29
C PHE A 139 2.04 6.03 -14.67
N ASN A 140 1.15 5.29 -15.33
CA ASN A 140 1.38 4.80 -16.69
C ASN A 140 1.13 5.86 -17.78
N LYS A 141 0.44 6.95 -17.46
CA LYS A 141 0.06 7.97 -18.44
C LYS A 141 1.09 9.09 -18.59
N ASN A 142 2.03 9.17 -17.65
CA ASN A 142 3.07 10.20 -17.59
C ASN A 142 4.44 9.72 -18.11
N THR A 143 4.49 8.55 -18.73
CA THR A 143 5.66 7.96 -19.38
C THR A 143 5.43 7.86 -20.88
#